data_AF-A0A062U8G9-F1
#
_entry.id   AF-A0A062U8G9-F1
#
_cell.length_a   1.000
_cell.length_b   1.000
_cell.length_c   1.000
_cell.angle_alpha   90.00
_cell.angle_beta   90.00
_cell.angle_gamma   90.00
#
_symmetry.space_group_name_H-M   'P 1'
#
loop_
_entity.id
_entity.type
_entity.pdbx_description
1 polymer ?
#
loop_
_entity_poly.entity_id
_entity_poly.type
_entity_poly.pdbx_seq_one_letter_code
_entity_poly.pdbx_strand_id
1 'polypeptide(L)'
;MLNIERKTRILEGVAPDAIPYDALMQDQQPVILKGVTSDWPLVQAGRESPKAAMQYLLRFYQGRPVVGYTAAPEIGGRYFYTDDMSGLNFQRSRVAMDEYLETIRAHLGEADAPSYYIGSTDLDIYLPGLRGENDLVLNNPMFEANAPIVSIWMGNHTIASAHYDMSNNLACCMVGRRRFTLFPPDQIANLYPGPLEPTPGGQVVSMVDFRDPDHERYPRFREALETAQVAELEPGDVLFYPALWWHHVEGLGEFNAMINYWWNTSPAFMDTPQNTLLHGLLSLRDRPEPEKQAWKALFDYYVFGPAELPAEHLPEIAQGNLGPMDEMKARRLRAMLLQKLNR
;
A
#
# COMPACT_ATOMS: atom_id res chain seq x y z
N MET A 1 -21.73 -6.53 3.80
CA MET A 1 -20.44 -6.29 4.49
C MET A 1 -20.02 -7.56 5.21
N LEU A 2 -18.75 -7.94 5.09
CA LEU A 2 -18.19 -9.07 5.82
C LEU A 2 -18.33 -8.85 7.33
N ASN A 3 -18.83 -9.87 8.03
CA ASN A 3 -18.86 -9.89 9.48
C ASN A 3 -17.49 -10.37 10.00
N ILE A 4 -16.61 -9.43 10.33
CA ILE A 4 -15.28 -9.71 10.86
C ILE A 4 -15.25 -9.20 12.30
N GLU A 5 -15.15 -10.13 13.26
CA GLU A 5 -15.24 -9.82 14.69
C GLU A 5 -13.97 -9.15 15.22
N ARG A 6 -12.80 -9.51 14.69
CA ARG A 6 -11.51 -8.99 15.15
C ARG A 6 -11.34 -7.53 14.71
N LYS A 7 -11.15 -6.65 15.69
CA LYS A 7 -10.83 -5.24 15.47
C LYS A 7 -9.32 -5.01 15.60
N THR A 8 -8.79 -4.10 14.80
CA THR A 8 -7.38 -3.68 14.88
C THR A 8 -7.11 -3.01 16.22
N ARG A 9 -5.93 -3.27 16.80
CA ARG A 9 -5.49 -2.68 18.08
C ARG A 9 -5.49 -1.16 17.99
N ILE A 10 -5.96 -0.49 19.04
CA ILE A 10 -6.01 0.98 19.13
C ILE A 10 -5.05 1.46 20.22
N LEU A 11 -4.29 2.51 19.91
CA LEU A 11 -3.54 3.32 20.87
C LEU A 11 -4.20 4.70 20.96
N GLU A 12 -4.63 5.06 22.15
CA GLU A 12 -5.23 6.37 22.46
C GLU A 12 -4.21 7.27 23.16
N GLY A 13 -4.42 8.58 23.09
CA GLY A 13 -3.60 9.56 23.82
C GLY A 13 -2.16 9.68 23.32
N VAL A 14 -1.86 9.19 22.10
CA VAL A 14 -0.55 9.35 21.46
C VAL A 14 -0.42 10.81 21.00
N ALA A 15 0.55 11.53 21.56
CA ALA A 15 0.85 12.89 21.11
C ALA A 15 1.51 12.88 19.72
N PRO A 16 1.31 13.91 18.87
CA PRO A 16 1.87 13.97 17.52
C PRO A 16 3.39 13.78 17.45
N ASP A 17 4.12 14.21 18.47
CA ASP A 17 5.59 14.13 18.60
C ASP A 17 6.08 12.89 19.37
N ALA A 18 5.16 12.03 19.82
CA ALA A 18 5.44 10.86 20.64
C ALA A 18 4.91 9.55 20.00
N ILE A 19 4.79 9.51 18.68
CA ILE A 19 4.42 8.29 17.95
C ILE A 19 5.49 7.21 18.23
N PRO A 20 5.11 6.00 18.70
CA PRO A 20 6.06 4.99 19.16
C PRO A 20 6.64 4.17 18.00
N TYR A 21 7.36 4.83 17.07
CA TYR A 21 7.86 4.23 15.83
C TYR A 21 8.64 2.92 16.04
N ASP A 22 9.56 2.87 17.02
CA ASP A 22 10.36 1.67 17.29
C ASP A 22 9.50 0.49 17.73
N ALA A 23 8.50 0.73 18.58
CA ALA A 23 7.58 -0.31 19.04
C ALA A 23 6.67 -0.80 17.90
N LEU A 24 6.18 0.10 17.04
CA LEU A 24 5.41 -0.27 15.84
C LEU A 24 6.23 -1.16 14.90
N MET A 25 7.50 -0.79 14.67
CA MET A 25 8.42 -1.53 13.83
C MET A 25 8.89 -2.84 14.44
N GLN A 26 8.97 -2.94 15.77
CA GLN A 26 9.27 -4.19 16.46
C GLN A 26 8.06 -5.15 16.43
N ASP A 27 6.86 -4.64 16.67
CA ASP A 27 5.64 -5.45 16.74
C ASP A 27 5.24 -6.03 15.37
N GLN A 28 5.50 -5.30 14.27
CA GLN A 28 5.12 -5.71 12.90
C GLN A 28 3.64 -6.12 12.79
N GLN A 29 2.75 -5.39 13.46
CA GLN A 29 1.30 -5.58 13.42
C GLN A 29 0.57 -4.26 13.13
N PRO A 30 -0.61 -4.29 12.48
CA PRO A 30 -1.41 -3.09 12.29
C PRO A 30 -1.91 -2.48 13.60
N VAL A 31 -1.89 -1.15 13.68
CA VAL A 31 -2.30 -0.39 14.87
C VAL A 31 -2.95 0.93 14.46
N ILE A 32 -4.10 1.27 15.05
CA ILE A 32 -4.70 2.60 14.92
C ILE A 32 -4.15 3.49 16.02
N LEU A 33 -3.57 4.63 15.64
CA LEU A 33 -3.23 5.73 16.52
C LEU A 33 -4.38 6.73 16.48
N LYS A 34 -5.21 6.73 17.53
CA LYS A 34 -6.48 7.48 17.54
C LYS A 34 -6.21 8.99 17.62
N GLY A 35 -6.76 9.74 16.69
CA GLY A 35 -6.83 11.19 16.74
C GLY A 35 -5.50 11.96 16.64
N VAL A 36 -4.38 11.31 16.31
CA VAL A 36 -3.04 11.92 16.25
C VAL A 36 -2.98 13.14 15.31
N THR A 37 -3.74 13.13 14.22
CA THR A 37 -3.76 14.23 13.24
C THR A 37 -5.00 15.10 13.37
N SER A 38 -5.74 15.00 14.48
CA SER A 38 -7.02 15.71 14.67
C SER A 38 -6.91 17.23 14.51
N ASP A 39 -5.77 17.82 14.86
CA ASP A 39 -5.56 19.27 14.83
C ASP A 39 -5.05 19.78 13.48
N TRP A 40 -4.80 18.88 12.50
CA TRP A 40 -4.38 19.29 11.16
C TRP A 40 -5.47 20.14 10.50
N PRO A 41 -5.13 21.29 9.87
CA PRO A 41 -6.13 22.15 9.24
C PRO A 41 -6.97 21.46 8.17
N LEU A 42 -6.41 20.49 7.44
CA LEU A 42 -7.17 19.68 6.49
C LEU A 42 -8.23 18.79 7.18
N VAL A 43 -7.95 18.22 8.36
CA VAL A 43 -8.96 17.49 9.14
C VAL A 43 -10.08 18.45 9.54
N GLN A 44 -9.73 19.63 10.04
CA GLN A 44 -10.70 20.63 10.49
C GLN A 44 -11.60 21.09 9.32
N ALA A 45 -11.01 21.38 8.16
CA ALA A 45 -11.76 21.69 6.94
C ALA A 45 -12.67 20.52 6.51
N GLY A 46 -12.19 19.27 6.60
CA GLY A 46 -12.99 18.08 6.31
C GLY A 46 -14.17 17.86 7.26
N ARG A 47 -14.02 18.22 8.53
CA ARG A 47 -15.09 18.18 9.54
C ARG A 47 -16.15 19.25 9.29
N GLU A 48 -15.76 20.40 8.73
CA GLU A 48 -16.72 21.43 8.32
C GLU A 48 -17.56 20.95 7.13
N SER A 49 -16.92 20.54 6.02
CA SER A 49 -17.59 19.91 4.89
C SER A 49 -16.61 19.34 3.85
N PRO A 50 -17.05 18.41 2.99
CA PRO A 50 -16.32 18.05 1.77
C PRO A 50 -15.84 19.25 0.95
N LYS A 51 -16.69 20.29 0.83
CA LYS A 51 -16.40 21.50 0.04
C LYS A 51 -15.27 22.32 0.65
N ALA A 52 -15.27 22.50 1.97
CA ALA A 52 -14.22 23.20 2.68
C ALA A 52 -12.86 22.49 2.54
N ALA A 53 -12.84 21.15 2.65
CA ALA A 53 -11.62 20.37 2.41
C ALA A 53 -11.09 20.51 0.98
N MET A 54 -11.95 20.42 -0.04
CA MET A 54 -11.55 20.62 -1.45
C MET A 54 -10.95 22.02 -1.66
N GLN A 55 -11.61 23.07 -1.14
CA GLN A 55 -11.11 24.45 -1.22
C GLN A 55 -9.76 24.60 -0.50
N TYR A 56 -9.59 23.97 0.65
CA TYR A 56 -8.34 23.98 1.40
C TYR A 56 -7.20 23.34 0.58
N LEU A 57 -7.41 22.15 0.01
CA LEU A 57 -6.42 21.48 -0.83
C LEU A 57 -6.01 22.33 -2.05
N LEU A 58 -6.99 22.98 -2.70
CA LEU A 58 -6.75 23.81 -3.87
C LEU A 58 -5.88 25.05 -3.61
N ARG A 59 -5.72 25.49 -2.35
CA ARG A 59 -4.75 26.54 -1.99
C ARG A 59 -3.30 26.16 -2.33
N PHE A 60 -2.99 24.87 -2.33
CA PHE A 60 -1.64 24.34 -2.58
C PHE A 60 -1.44 23.84 -4.01
N TYR A 61 -2.52 23.70 -4.78
CA TYR A 61 -2.46 23.21 -6.15
C TYR A 61 -1.87 24.24 -7.10
N GLN A 62 -0.82 23.86 -7.83
CA GLN A 62 -0.09 24.74 -8.76
C GLN A 62 -0.40 24.47 -10.23
N GLY A 63 -1.53 23.82 -10.55
CA GLY A 63 -1.93 23.56 -11.94
C GLY A 63 -1.26 22.34 -12.62
N ARG A 64 -0.45 21.57 -11.89
CA ARG A 64 0.22 20.38 -12.44
C ARG A 64 -0.78 19.23 -12.65
N PRO A 65 -0.96 18.70 -13.88
CA PRO A 65 -1.96 17.66 -14.12
C PRO A 65 -1.67 16.37 -13.35
N VAL A 66 -2.69 15.85 -12.66
CA VAL A 66 -2.67 14.58 -11.92
C VAL A 66 -3.26 13.46 -12.76
N VAL A 67 -3.11 12.22 -12.28
CA VAL A 67 -3.79 11.06 -12.85
C VAL A 67 -5.12 10.87 -12.13
N GLY A 68 -6.22 10.97 -12.86
CA GLY A 68 -7.57 10.66 -12.38
C GLY A 68 -8.05 9.31 -12.91
N TYR A 69 -8.85 8.63 -12.10
CA TYR A 69 -9.50 7.37 -12.39
C TYR A 69 -11.02 7.56 -12.30
N THR A 70 -11.69 7.46 -13.44
CA THR A 70 -13.15 7.64 -13.52
C THR A 70 -13.81 6.33 -13.94
N ALA A 71 -14.89 5.98 -13.26
CA ALA A 71 -15.67 4.79 -13.55
C ALA A 71 -17.17 5.03 -13.42
N ALA A 72 -17.95 4.20 -14.11
CA ALA A 72 -19.39 4.28 -14.10
C ALA A 72 -19.96 3.84 -12.73
N PRO A 73 -21.14 4.35 -12.31
CA PRO A 73 -21.71 4.06 -10.99
C PRO A 73 -21.87 2.57 -10.68
N GLU A 74 -22.09 1.74 -11.71
CA GLU A 74 -22.41 0.31 -11.60
C GLU A 74 -21.25 -0.52 -11.02
N ILE A 75 -20.01 -0.05 -11.08
CA ILE A 75 -18.89 -0.74 -10.42
C ILE A 75 -18.94 -0.61 -8.89
N GLY A 76 -19.77 0.31 -8.38
CA GLY A 76 -19.90 0.62 -6.97
C GLY A 76 -18.58 1.04 -6.31
N GLY A 77 -17.76 1.82 -7.01
CA GLY A 77 -16.45 2.30 -6.56
C GLY A 77 -15.30 1.27 -6.61
N ARG A 78 -15.54 0.02 -7.02
CA ARG A 78 -14.51 -1.04 -7.07
C ARG A 78 -13.75 -1.04 -8.39
N TYR A 79 -12.65 -0.27 -8.43
CA TYR A 79 -11.71 -0.24 -9.56
C TYR A 79 -11.06 -1.61 -9.74
N PHE A 80 -11.40 -2.30 -10.82
CA PHE A 80 -11.09 -3.72 -11.01
C PHE A 80 -11.00 -4.10 -12.49
N TYR A 81 -10.98 -5.40 -12.76
CA TYR A 81 -11.06 -5.97 -14.11
C TYR A 81 -12.49 -5.93 -14.66
N THR A 82 -12.63 -6.02 -15.98
CA THR A 82 -13.88 -6.45 -16.62
C THR A 82 -14.20 -7.90 -16.27
N ASP A 83 -15.45 -8.34 -16.45
CA ASP A 83 -15.89 -9.70 -16.07
C ASP A 83 -15.09 -10.81 -16.77
N ASP A 84 -14.70 -10.58 -18.02
CA ASP A 84 -13.86 -11.47 -18.83
C ASP A 84 -12.35 -11.27 -18.59
N MET A 85 -11.98 -10.31 -17.74
CA MET A 85 -10.61 -9.90 -17.42
C MET A 85 -9.78 -9.45 -18.63
N SER A 86 -10.41 -9.09 -19.76
CA SER A 86 -9.71 -8.60 -20.95
C SER A 86 -9.22 -7.15 -20.79
N GLY A 87 -9.76 -6.41 -19.82
CA GLY A 87 -9.36 -5.06 -19.50
C GLY A 87 -9.71 -4.63 -18.08
N LEU A 88 -9.69 -3.31 -17.86
CA LEU A 88 -10.03 -2.67 -16.60
C LEU A 88 -11.41 -2.02 -16.72
N ASN A 89 -12.19 -2.02 -15.64
CA ASN A 89 -13.56 -1.48 -15.61
C ASN A 89 -13.63 0.06 -15.42
N PHE A 90 -12.52 0.76 -15.63
CA PHE A 90 -12.38 2.20 -15.39
C PHE A 90 -11.47 2.85 -16.44
N GLN A 91 -11.55 4.18 -16.53
CA GLN A 91 -10.69 4.99 -17.40
C GLN A 91 -9.66 5.74 -16.58
N ARG A 92 -8.43 5.81 -17.11
CA ARG A 92 -7.32 6.58 -16.54
C ARG A 92 -7.01 7.76 -17.47
N SER A 93 -6.98 8.97 -16.94
CA SER A 93 -6.68 10.18 -17.71
C SER A 93 -5.82 11.17 -16.92
N ARG A 94 -5.10 12.05 -17.64
CA ARG A 94 -4.44 13.20 -17.02
C ARG A 94 -5.46 14.33 -16.92
N VAL A 95 -5.66 14.86 -15.72
CA VAL A 95 -6.70 15.85 -15.41
C VAL A 95 -6.13 17.01 -14.59
N ALA A 96 -6.77 18.18 -14.67
CA ALA A 96 -6.51 19.27 -13.74
C ALA A 96 -7.25 19.00 -12.42
N MET A 97 -6.57 19.13 -11.27
CA MET A 97 -7.13 18.74 -9.97
C MET A 97 -8.34 19.59 -9.57
N ASP A 98 -8.30 20.88 -9.85
CA ASP A 98 -9.40 21.83 -9.64
C ASP A 98 -10.67 21.44 -10.40
N GLU A 99 -10.56 21.18 -11.69
CA GLU A 99 -11.70 20.72 -12.51
C GLU A 99 -12.23 19.35 -12.06
N TYR A 100 -11.33 18.46 -11.66
CA TYR A 100 -11.69 17.13 -11.19
C TYR A 100 -12.42 17.17 -9.83
N LEU A 101 -11.93 17.97 -8.88
CA LEU A 101 -12.59 18.19 -7.61
C LEU A 101 -13.92 18.92 -7.77
N GLU A 102 -14.03 19.86 -8.71
CA GLU A 102 -15.30 20.52 -9.05
C GLU A 102 -16.33 19.53 -9.60
N THR A 103 -15.90 18.57 -10.41
CA THR A 103 -16.76 17.47 -10.89
C THR A 103 -17.28 16.62 -9.72
N ILE A 104 -16.40 16.23 -8.79
CA ILE A 104 -16.82 15.51 -7.57
C ILE A 104 -17.80 16.35 -6.75
N ARG A 105 -17.51 17.65 -6.61
CA ARG A 105 -18.35 18.60 -5.85
C ARG A 105 -19.76 18.71 -6.43
N ALA A 106 -19.90 18.66 -7.75
CA ALA A 106 -21.19 18.72 -8.43
C ALA A 106 -22.08 17.51 -8.13
N HIS A 107 -21.48 16.35 -7.84
CA HIS A 107 -22.17 15.09 -7.55
C HIS A 107 -22.34 14.80 -6.04
N LEU A 108 -22.05 15.75 -5.14
CA LEU A 108 -22.30 15.57 -3.70
C LEU A 108 -23.81 15.39 -3.43
N GLY A 109 -24.16 14.38 -2.62
CA GLY A 109 -25.55 14.01 -2.33
C GLY A 109 -26.20 13.08 -3.36
N GLU A 110 -25.52 12.74 -4.46
CA GLU A 110 -26.02 11.80 -5.47
C GLU A 110 -25.58 10.37 -5.15
N ALA A 111 -26.54 9.47 -4.92
CA ALA A 111 -26.26 8.07 -4.58
C ALA A 111 -25.62 7.29 -5.75
N ASP A 112 -25.99 7.63 -6.98
CA ASP A 112 -25.55 6.96 -8.22
C ASP A 112 -24.53 7.80 -9.00
N ALA A 113 -23.72 8.60 -8.29
CA ALA A 113 -22.65 9.38 -8.90
C ALA A 113 -21.59 8.46 -9.54
N PRO A 114 -20.97 8.86 -10.66
CA PRO A 114 -19.77 8.18 -11.16
C PRO A 114 -18.68 8.16 -10.10
N SER A 115 -17.84 7.11 -10.11
CA SER A 115 -16.72 7.00 -9.17
C SER A 115 -15.54 7.81 -9.70
N TYR A 116 -14.98 8.67 -8.85
CA TYR A 116 -13.83 9.51 -9.14
C TYR A 116 -12.74 9.29 -8.10
N TYR A 117 -11.51 9.05 -8.56
CA TYR A 117 -10.39 8.77 -7.68
C TYR A 117 -9.10 9.37 -8.24
N ILE A 118 -8.38 10.09 -7.39
CA ILE A 118 -6.99 10.47 -7.60
C ILE A 118 -6.17 9.66 -6.62
N GLY A 119 -5.09 9.07 -7.14
CA GLY A 119 -4.29 8.18 -6.35
C GLY A 119 -2.79 8.23 -6.55
N SER A 120 -2.07 7.79 -5.53
CA SER A 120 -0.60 7.71 -5.45
C SER A 120 0.06 9.02 -5.82
N THR A 121 -0.59 10.14 -5.48
CA THR A 121 -0.15 11.46 -5.92
C THR A 121 0.85 11.99 -4.91
N ASP A 122 2.10 12.11 -5.34
CA ASP A 122 3.18 12.66 -4.52
C ASP A 122 2.81 14.04 -3.96
N LEU A 123 2.81 14.16 -2.64
CA LEU A 123 2.25 15.31 -1.96
C LEU A 123 3.08 16.57 -2.20
N ASP A 124 4.41 16.43 -2.15
CA ASP A 124 5.36 17.54 -2.27
C ASP A 124 5.46 18.06 -3.70
N ILE A 125 5.25 17.19 -4.69
CA ILE A 125 5.25 17.55 -6.10
C ILE A 125 3.95 18.26 -6.53
N TYR A 126 2.80 17.80 -6.04
CA TYR A 126 1.49 18.23 -6.57
C TYR A 126 0.75 19.23 -5.68
N LEU A 127 1.04 19.25 -4.37
CA LEU A 127 0.46 20.16 -3.38
C LEU A 127 1.58 20.75 -2.49
N PRO A 128 2.60 21.40 -3.09
CA PRO A 128 3.74 21.91 -2.34
C PRO A 128 3.31 22.89 -1.24
N GLY A 129 3.86 22.71 -0.05
CA GLY A 129 3.54 23.51 1.13
C GLY A 129 2.44 22.93 2.02
N LEU A 130 1.67 21.94 1.56
CA LEU A 130 0.61 21.32 2.36
C LEU A 130 1.16 20.69 3.66
N ARG A 131 2.33 20.04 3.58
CA ARG A 131 3.05 19.48 4.74
C ARG A 131 3.59 20.56 5.69
N GLY A 132 3.62 21.83 5.29
CA GLY A 132 3.89 22.92 6.24
C GLY A 132 2.78 23.08 7.28
N GLU A 133 1.56 22.61 6.97
CA GLU A 133 0.38 22.70 7.84
C GLU A 133 -0.13 21.31 8.29
N ASN A 134 0.21 20.23 7.58
CA ASN A 134 -0.35 18.88 7.74
C ASN A 134 0.75 17.82 7.61
N ASP A 135 1.59 17.67 8.64
CA ASP A 135 2.67 16.68 8.61
C ASP A 135 2.84 15.95 9.93
N LEU A 136 3.29 14.70 9.84
CA LEU A 136 3.66 13.91 11.02
C LEU A 136 5.03 14.38 11.53
N VAL A 137 5.23 14.26 12.84
CA VAL A 137 6.56 14.47 13.43
C VAL A 137 7.37 13.20 13.22
N LEU A 138 8.24 13.21 12.21
CA LEU A 138 9.09 12.07 11.83
C LEU A 138 10.43 12.07 12.60
N ASN A 139 10.37 12.06 13.93
CA ASN A 139 11.52 12.22 14.84
C ASN A 139 12.26 10.91 15.18
N ASN A 140 12.30 9.94 14.26
CA ASN A 140 13.03 8.69 14.44
C ASN A 140 14.21 8.59 13.44
N PRO A 141 15.41 8.14 13.85
CA PRO A 141 16.58 8.02 12.96
C PRO A 141 16.35 7.20 11.69
N MET A 142 15.38 6.27 11.71
CA MET A 142 15.05 5.48 10.53
C MET A 142 14.58 6.32 9.33
N PHE A 143 13.96 7.47 9.59
CA PHE A 143 13.48 8.39 8.56
C PHE A 143 14.59 9.28 8.00
N GLU A 144 15.68 9.49 8.73
CA GLU A 144 16.86 10.18 8.20
C GLU A 144 17.57 9.30 7.16
N ALA A 145 17.68 8.00 7.44
CA ALA A 145 18.28 7.04 6.52
C ALA A 145 17.34 6.69 5.36
N ASN A 146 16.02 6.73 5.58
CA ASN A 146 15.00 6.33 4.61
C ASN A 146 13.82 7.31 4.68
N ALA A 147 13.99 8.49 4.08
CA ALA A 147 12.94 9.50 4.04
C ALA A 147 11.65 8.95 3.43
N PRO A 148 10.49 9.08 4.11
CA PRO A 148 9.24 8.56 3.59
C PRO A 148 8.82 9.25 2.29
N ILE A 149 8.25 8.48 1.37
CA ILE A 149 7.46 9.02 0.27
C ILE A 149 6.09 9.36 0.82
N VAL A 150 5.67 10.62 0.66
CA VAL A 150 4.37 11.09 1.15
C VAL A 150 3.42 11.26 -0.02
N SER A 151 2.26 10.62 0.04
CA SER A 151 1.29 10.64 -1.06
C SER A 151 -0.12 10.91 -0.55
N ILE A 152 -0.95 11.53 -1.39
CA ILE A 152 -2.36 11.76 -1.11
C ILE A 152 -3.24 10.93 -2.05
N TRP A 153 -4.35 10.45 -1.48
CA TRP A 153 -5.46 9.81 -2.17
C TRP A 153 -6.71 10.60 -1.90
N MET A 154 -7.50 10.87 -2.94
CA MET A 154 -8.75 11.60 -2.80
C MET A 154 -9.79 11.13 -3.81
N GLY A 155 -11.06 11.18 -3.43
CA GLY A 155 -12.15 10.71 -4.29
C GLY A 155 -13.46 10.62 -3.52
N ASN A 156 -14.52 10.22 -4.21
CA ASN A 156 -15.80 9.91 -3.55
C ASN A 156 -15.78 8.48 -2.98
N HIS A 157 -16.87 7.71 -3.11
CA HIS A 157 -16.93 6.34 -2.64
C HIS A 157 -16.06 5.42 -3.51
N THR A 158 -14.89 5.02 -2.99
CA THR A 158 -13.92 4.21 -3.72
C THR A 158 -13.49 2.98 -2.93
N ILE A 159 -13.23 1.89 -3.65
CA ILE A 159 -12.77 0.63 -3.08
C ILE A 159 -11.45 0.24 -3.76
N ALA A 160 -10.38 0.21 -2.97
CA ALA A 160 -9.15 -0.46 -3.36
C ALA A 160 -9.25 -1.93 -2.95
N SER A 161 -9.36 -2.81 -3.95
CA SER A 161 -9.42 -4.27 -3.72
C SER A 161 -8.18 -4.76 -2.96
N ALA A 162 -8.32 -5.85 -2.19
CA ALA A 162 -7.27 -6.27 -1.26
C ALA A 162 -5.94 -6.50 -1.98
N HIS A 163 -4.89 -5.82 -1.56
CA HIS A 163 -3.54 -5.94 -2.11
C HIS A 163 -2.52 -5.74 -0.99
N TYR A 164 -1.24 -5.90 -1.28
CA TYR A 164 -0.17 -5.51 -0.38
C TYR A 164 0.82 -4.61 -1.09
N ASP A 165 1.56 -3.84 -0.31
CA ASP A 165 2.70 -3.05 -0.78
C ASP A 165 3.98 -3.54 -0.12
N MET A 166 5.10 -3.26 -0.76
CA MET A 166 6.42 -3.63 -0.22
C MET A 166 6.94 -2.66 0.85
N SER A 167 6.20 -1.60 1.16
CA SER A 167 6.61 -0.56 2.11
C SER A 167 5.73 -0.54 3.35
N ASN A 168 6.31 -0.15 4.49
CA ASN A 168 5.54 0.18 5.68
C ASN A 168 4.72 1.44 5.42
N ASN A 169 3.59 1.58 6.12
CA ASN A 169 2.67 2.67 5.87
C ASN A 169 2.10 3.26 7.17
N LEU A 170 2.02 4.60 7.21
CA LEU A 170 1.13 5.35 8.10
C LEU A 170 0.06 6.03 7.26
N ALA A 171 -1.18 5.56 7.37
CA ALA A 171 -2.34 6.05 6.65
C ALA A 171 -3.15 7.02 7.52
N CYS A 172 -3.00 8.32 7.27
CA CYS A 172 -3.71 9.39 7.96
C CYS A 172 -5.06 9.63 7.30
N CYS A 173 -6.16 9.33 7.99
CA CYS A 173 -7.51 9.61 7.53
C CYS A 173 -7.82 11.09 7.74
N MET A 174 -7.93 11.85 6.65
CA MET A 174 -8.05 13.31 6.70
C MET A 174 -9.49 13.78 6.58
N VAL A 175 -10.22 13.22 5.61
CA VAL A 175 -11.59 13.61 5.27
C VAL A 175 -12.39 12.36 4.99
N GLY A 176 -13.66 12.36 5.41
CA GLY A 176 -14.54 11.20 5.30
C GLY A 176 -14.15 10.11 6.30
N ARG A 177 -14.56 8.88 6.02
CA ARG A 177 -14.24 7.71 6.86
C ARG A 177 -13.65 6.62 5.99
N ARG A 178 -12.70 5.86 6.55
CA ARG A 178 -12.06 4.75 5.86
C ARG A 178 -12.29 3.46 6.64
N ARG A 179 -12.60 2.39 5.93
CA ARG A 179 -12.57 1.03 6.49
C ARG A 179 -11.48 0.23 5.81
N PHE A 180 -10.58 -0.31 6.61
CA PHE A 180 -9.55 -1.25 6.20
C PHE A 180 -9.93 -2.64 6.67
N THR A 181 -9.86 -3.63 5.78
CA THR A 181 -9.84 -5.04 6.15
C THR A 181 -8.44 -5.59 5.88
N LEU A 182 -7.76 -6.02 6.94
CA LEU A 182 -6.32 -6.31 6.95
C LEU A 182 -6.08 -7.80 7.19
N PHE A 183 -5.09 -8.38 6.51
CA PHE A 183 -4.69 -9.78 6.66
C PHE A 183 -3.17 -9.91 6.73
N PRO A 184 -2.66 -10.86 7.50
CA PRO A 184 -1.22 -11.13 7.53
C PRO A 184 -0.70 -11.62 6.16
N PRO A 185 0.60 -11.42 5.86
CA PRO A 185 1.18 -11.75 4.55
C PRO A 185 1.02 -13.23 4.14
N ASP A 186 0.96 -14.14 5.10
CA ASP A 186 0.83 -15.58 4.90
C ASP A 186 -0.54 -16.01 4.34
N GLN A 187 -1.53 -15.11 4.34
CA GLN A 187 -2.85 -15.34 3.75
C GLN A 187 -2.88 -15.22 2.22
N ILE A 188 -1.73 -14.98 1.56
CA ILE A 188 -1.64 -14.84 0.10
C ILE A 188 -2.39 -15.94 -0.67
N ALA A 189 -2.30 -17.21 -0.25
CA ALA A 189 -2.99 -18.30 -0.93
C ALA A 189 -4.53 -18.23 -0.75
N ASN A 190 -4.99 -17.70 0.38
CA ASN A 190 -6.39 -17.62 0.78
C ASN A 190 -7.10 -16.39 0.19
N LEU A 191 -6.33 -15.41 -0.27
CA LEU A 191 -6.83 -14.17 -0.88
C LEU A 191 -6.93 -14.22 -2.41
N TYR A 192 -6.54 -15.32 -3.05
CA TYR A 192 -6.64 -15.51 -4.51
C TYR A 192 -6.10 -14.31 -5.32
N PRO A 193 -4.78 -14.04 -5.27
CA PRO A 193 -4.17 -12.94 -6.00
C PRO A 193 -4.43 -13.09 -7.51
N GLY A 194 -4.74 -11.97 -8.16
CA GLY A 194 -5.00 -11.90 -9.59
C GLY A 194 -3.74 -11.99 -10.46
N PRO A 195 -3.88 -11.65 -11.75
CA PRO A 195 -2.76 -11.56 -12.68
C PRO A 195 -1.65 -10.64 -12.18
N LEU A 196 -0.40 -10.97 -12.52
CA LEU A 196 0.74 -10.09 -12.26
C LEU A 196 0.66 -8.81 -13.10
N GLU A 197 0.13 -8.91 -14.33
CA GLU A 197 -0.17 -7.79 -15.22
C GLU A 197 -1.35 -8.14 -16.15
N PRO A 198 -2.16 -7.16 -16.57
CA PRO A 198 -2.24 -5.81 -16.02
C PRO A 198 -2.83 -5.81 -14.60
N THR A 199 -2.53 -4.78 -13.82
CA THR A 199 -3.11 -4.57 -12.48
C THR A 199 -3.91 -3.28 -12.42
N PRO A 200 -5.00 -3.18 -11.64
CA PRO A 200 -5.79 -1.95 -11.53
C PRO A 200 -4.99 -0.75 -11.01
N GLY A 201 -4.10 -0.98 -10.03
CA GLY A 201 -3.40 0.10 -9.31
C GLY A 201 -1.88 -0.05 -9.26
N GLY A 202 -1.28 -0.94 -10.06
CA GLY A 202 0.14 -1.25 -10.01
C GLY A 202 0.49 -2.43 -9.08
N GLN A 203 -0.43 -2.83 -8.19
CA GLN A 203 -0.28 -4.01 -7.33
C GLN A 203 -1.23 -5.14 -7.73
N VAL A 204 -0.80 -6.37 -7.49
CA VAL A 204 -1.69 -7.54 -7.60
C VAL A 204 -2.79 -7.42 -6.57
N VAL A 205 -4.04 -7.52 -7.03
CA VAL A 205 -5.23 -7.45 -6.18
C VAL A 205 -5.84 -8.84 -6.00
N SER A 206 -6.53 -9.06 -4.89
CA SER A 206 -7.39 -10.21 -4.66
C SER A 206 -8.51 -10.27 -5.69
N MET A 207 -8.78 -11.49 -6.17
CA MET A 207 -9.89 -11.76 -7.08
C MET A 207 -11.25 -11.82 -6.38
N VAL A 208 -11.28 -11.84 -5.05
CA VAL A 208 -12.50 -11.92 -4.25
C VAL A 208 -13.16 -10.55 -4.15
N ASP A 209 -14.46 -10.46 -4.42
CA ASP A 209 -15.26 -9.29 -4.04
C ASP A 209 -15.64 -9.39 -2.56
N PHE A 210 -15.16 -8.47 -1.73
CA PHE A 210 -15.40 -8.52 -0.30
C PHE A 210 -16.83 -8.09 0.07
N ARG A 211 -17.55 -7.42 -0.83
CA ARG A 211 -18.94 -7.03 -0.57
C ARG A 211 -19.89 -8.20 -0.74
N ASP A 212 -19.57 -9.08 -1.69
CA ASP A 212 -20.33 -10.28 -2.04
C ASP A 212 -19.38 -11.44 -2.42
N PRO A 213 -18.76 -12.10 -1.43
CA PRO A 213 -17.77 -13.14 -1.68
C PRO A 213 -18.40 -14.42 -2.22
N ASP A 214 -18.02 -14.80 -3.44
CA ASP A 214 -18.32 -16.11 -4.02
C ASP A 214 -17.46 -17.19 -3.34
N HIS A 215 -18.00 -17.80 -2.28
CA HIS A 215 -17.33 -18.86 -1.54
C HIS A 215 -17.31 -20.22 -2.25
N GLU A 216 -18.09 -20.41 -3.31
CA GLU A 216 -18.00 -21.61 -4.14
C GLU A 216 -16.76 -21.53 -5.04
N ARG A 217 -16.52 -20.34 -5.63
CA ARG A 217 -15.33 -20.06 -6.44
C ARG A 217 -14.07 -19.84 -5.60
N TYR A 218 -14.21 -19.21 -4.43
CA TYR A 218 -13.09 -18.84 -3.55
C TYR A 218 -13.22 -19.45 -2.14
N PRO A 219 -13.27 -20.78 -2.00
CA PRO A 219 -13.54 -21.43 -0.71
C PRO A 219 -12.52 -21.10 0.39
N ARG A 220 -11.22 -20.95 0.05
CA ARG A 220 -10.14 -20.60 1.01
C ARG A 220 -10.27 -19.19 1.57
N PHE A 221 -11.12 -18.33 0.99
CA PHE A 221 -11.34 -17.00 1.55
C PHE A 221 -11.92 -17.08 2.97
N ARG A 222 -12.62 -18.17 3.31
CA ARG A 222 -13.05 -18.44 4.68
C ARG A 222 -11.88 -18.51 5.66
N GLU A 223 -10.78 -19.15 5.27
CA GLU A 223 -9.56 -19.24 6.08
C GLU A 223 -8.89 -17.86 6.25
N ALA A 224 -8.88 -17.03 5.19
CA ALA A 224 -8.40 -15.66 5.31
C ALA A 224 -9.23 -14.86 6.34
N LEU A 225 -10.56 -15.02 6.33
CA LEU A 225 -11.46 -14.30 7.25
C LEU A 225 -11.23 -14.64 8.73
N GLU A 226 -10.73 -15.82 9.06
CA GLU A 226 -10.39 -16.21 10.45
C GLU A 226 -9.24 -15.38 11.04
N THR A 227 -8.37 -14.83 10.18
CA THR A 227 -7.21 -14.03 10.57
C THR A 227 -7.40 -12.54 10.31
N ALA A 228 -8.42 -12.18 9.55
CA ALA A 228 -8.73 -10.81 9.17
C ALA A 228 -8.96 -9.91 10.39
N GLN A 229 -8.57 -8.64 10.29
CA GLN A 229 -8.91 -7.61 11.27
C GLN A 229 -9.42 -6.35 10.58
N VAL A 230 -10.34 -5.64 11.23
CA VAL A 230 -10.94 -4.41 10.70
C VAL A 230 -10.44 -3.18 11.46
N ALA A 231 -9.93 -2.20 10.70
CA ALA A 231 -9.66 -0.85 11.18
C ALA A 231 -10.66 0.13 10.56
N GLU A 232 -11.45 0.79 11.41
CA GLU A 232 -12.35 1.88 11.02
C GLU A 232 -11.72 3.20 11.47
N LEU A 233 -11.43 4.06 10.50
CA LEU A 233 -10.74 5.33 10.72
C LEU A 233 -11.73 6.49 10.55
N GLU A 234 -11.73 7.36 11.55
CA GLU A 234 -12.39 8.66 11.54
C GLU A 234 -11.36 9.76 11.17
N PRO A 235 -11.80 10.96 10.74
CA PRO A 235 -10.90 12.09 10.50
C PRO A 235 -10.02 12.40 11.72
N GLY A 236 -8.71 12.33 11.54
CA GLY A 236 -7.70 12.50 12.58
C GLY A 236 -6.98 11.22 13.01
N ASP A 237 -7.49 10.05 12.63
CA ASP A 237 -6.85 8.77 12.95
C ASP A 237 -5.71 8.45 11.98
N VAL A 238 -4.71 7.73 12.49
CA VAL A 238 -3.60 7.20 11.69
C VAL A 238 -3.57 5.68 11.83
N LEU A 239 -3.56 4.95 10.73
CA LEU A 239 -3.34 3.51 10.74
C LEU A 239 -1.89 3.21 10.36
N PHE A 240 -1.13 2.62 11.27
CA PHE A 240 0.09 1.91 10.93
C PHE A 240 -0.27 0.53 10.39
N TYR A 241 0.36 0.13 9.27
CA TYR A 241 0.45 -1.27 8.89
C TYR A 241 1.82 -1.58 8.26
N PRO A 242 2.42 -2.72 8.59
CA PRO A 242 3.74 -3.08 8.07
C PRO A 242 3.72 -3.42 6.59
N ALA A 243 4.90 -3.42 5.98
CA ALA A 243 5.11 -3.95 4.63
C ALA A 243 4.52 -5.36 4.48
N LEU A 244 4.02 -5.66 3.28
CA LEU A 244 3.44 -6.93 2.86
C LEU A 244 2.10 -7.32 3.52
N TRP A 245 1.58 -6.51 4.44
CA TRP A 245 0.23 -6.72 4.95
C TRP A 245 -0.81 -6.47 3.86
N TRP A 246 -1.70 -7.45 3.68
CA TRP A 246 -2.82 -7.33 2.77
C TRP A 246 -3.85 -6.37 3.35
N HIS A 247 -4.36 -5.47 2.52
CA HIS A 247 -5.30 -4.46 2.93
C HIS A 247 -6.33 -4.17 1.82
N HIS A 248 -7.61 -4.31 2.19
CA HIS A 248 -8.76 -3.84 1.41
C HIS A 248 -9.23 -2.51 1.98
N VAL A 249 -9.40 -1.48 1.14
CA VAL A 249 -9.68 -0.11 1.62
C VAL A 249 -10.97 0.41 1.01
N GLU A 250 -11.91 0.79 1.85
CA GLU A 250 -13.19 1.40 1.46
C GLU A 250 -13.22 2.86 1.92
N GLY A 251 -13.51 3.79 1.00
CA GLY A 251 -13.87 5.18 1.29
C GLY A 251 -15.36 5.33 1.47
N LEU A 252 -15.80 5.66 2.68
CA LEU A 252 -17.21 5.61 3.08
C LEU A 252 -17.92 6.97 3.02
N GLY A 253 -17.18 8.07 2.83
CA GLY A 253 -17.74 9.42 2.69
C GLY A 253 -18.08 9.79 1.24
N GLU A 254 -18.87 10.85 1.06
CA GLU A 254 -19.14 11.46 -0.24
C GLU A 254 -17.88 12.07 -0.87
N PHE A 255 -16.94 12.49 -0.03
CA PHE A 255 -15.56 12.80 -0.37
C PHE A 255 -14.66 12.28 0.73
N ASN A 256 -13.57 11.64 0.32
CA ASN A 256 -12.58 11.05 1.20
C ASN A 256 -11.21 11.57 0.79
N ALA A 257 -10.36 11.89 1.77
CA ALA A 257 -8.97 12.22 1.55
C ALA A 257 -8.10 11.50 2.59
N MET A 258 -6.97 10.96 2.16
CA MET A 258 -6.04 10.21 2.99
C MET A 258 -4.61 10.54 2.57
N ILE A 259 -3.73 10.77 3.54
CA ILE A 259 -2.29 10.94 3.31
C ILE A 259 -1.58 9.70 3.82
N ASN A 260 -0.68 9.13 3.02
CA ASN A 260 0.17 8.02 3.41
C ASN A 260 1.63 8.44 3.50
N TYR A 261 2.33 7.88 4.47
CA TYR A 261 3.78 7.93 4.58
C TYR A 261 4.33 6.52 4.33
N TRP A 262 5.12 6.36 3.28
CA TRP A 262 5.68 5.08 2.87
C TRP A 262 7.18 5.03 3.09
N TRP A 263 7.68 4.02 3.80
CA TRP A 263 9.12 3.86 3.99
C TRP A 263 9.54 2.39 4.05
N ASN A 264 10.82 2.18 3.73
CA ASN A 264 11.50 0.90 3.84
C ASN A 264 12.70 1.05 4.77
N THR A 265 13.09 -0.03 5.44
CA THR A 265 14.32 -0.08 6.25
C THR A 265 15.48 -0.73 5.50
N SER A 266 15.21 -1.33 4.34
CA SER A 266 16.24 -1.88 3.46
C SER A 266 17.09 -0.76 2.84
N PRO A 267 18.43 -0.90 2.77
CA PRO A 267 19.29 0.08 2.12
C PRO A 267 18.89 0.35 0.66
N ALA A 268 19.04 1.60 0.21
CA ALA A 268 18.64 2.04 -1.13
C ALA A 268 19.33 1.30 -2.29
N PHE A 269 20.46 0.63 -2.05
CA PHE A 269 21.15 -0.16 -3.07
C PHE A 269 20.52 -1.54 -3.32
N MET A 270 19.61 -1.99 -2.45
CA MET A 270 18.91 -3.27 -2.60
C MET A 270 17.81 -3.13 -3.65
N ASP A 271 17.85 -4.00 -4.67
CA ASP A 271 16.84 -4.05 -5.71
C ASP A 271 15.52 -4.64 -5.18
N THR A 272 14.41 -4.36 -5.87
CA THR A 272 13.10 -4.91 -5.51
C THR A 272 13.09 -6.45 -5.54
N PRO A 273 12.54 -7.14 -4.51
CA PRO A 273 12.40 -8.59 -4.51
C PRO A 273 11.46 -9.10 -5.62
N GLN A 274 10.65 -8.22 -6.23
CA GLN A 274 9.82 -8.58 -7.38
C GLN A 274 10.66 -9.10 -8.56
N ASN A 275 11.86 -8.56 -8.76
CA ASN A 275 12.77 -9.06 -9.80
C ASN A 275 13.16 -10.52 -9.52
N THR A 276 13.45 -10.86 -8.25
CA THR A 276 13.73 -12.23 -7.82
C THR A 276 12.55 -13.15 -8.09
N LEU A 277 11.32 -12.71 -7.80
CA LEU A 277 10.11 -13.47 -8.09
C LEU A 277 9.97 -13.75 -9.58
N LEU A 278 10.09 -12.74 -10.44
CA LEU A 278 9.99 -12.90 -11.90
C LEU A 278 11.06 -13.84 -12.45
N HIS A 279 12.30 -13.74 -11.96
CA HIS A 279 13.36 -14.68 -12.30
C HIS A 279 13.09 -16.10 -11.78
N GLY A 280 12.49 -16.23 -10.60
CA GLY A 280 12.03 -17.51 -10.05
C GLY A 280 10.94 -18.15 -10.90
N LEU A 281 10.00 -17.37 -11.43
CA LEU A 281 9.00 -17.85 -12.39
C LEU A 281 9.65 -18.35 -13.69
N LEU A 282 10.62 -17.59 -14.21
CA LEU A 282 11.34 -17.93 -15.44
C LEU A 282 12.21 -19.19 -15.29
N SER A 283 12.84 -19.37 -14.13
CA SER A 283 13.91 -20.36 -13.96
C SER A 283 13.58 -21.52 -13.02
N LEU A 284 12.72 -21.35 -12.02
CA LEU A 284 12.50 -22.35 -10.96
C LEU A 284 11.10 -22.97 -10.97
N ARG A 285 10.04 -22.18 -11.22
CA ARG A 285 8.64 -22.62 -11.01
C ARG A 285 8.29 -23.93 -11.70
N ASP A 286 8.72 -24.09 -12.95
CA ASP A 286 8.30 -25.20 -13.82
C ASP A 286 9.39 -26.30 -13.95
N ARG A 287 10.40 -26.30 -13.06
CA ARG A 287 11.39 -27.39 -12.97
C ARG A 287 10.76 -28.68 -12.40
N PRO A 288 11.35 -29.86 -12.67
CA PRO A 288 10.93 -31.11 -12.03
C PRO A 288 10.87 -31.00 -10.50
N GLU A 289 9.89 -31.66 -9.89
CA GLU A 289 9.64 -31.55 -8.44
C GLU A 289 10.88 -31.83 -7.57
N PRO A 290 11.69 -32.89 -7.84
CA PRO A 290 12.92 -33.11 -7.07
C PRO A 290 13.92 -31.96 -7.16
N GLU A 291 14.05 -31.31 -8.33
CA GLU A 291 14.92 -30.14 -8.49
C GLU A 291 14.39 -28.94 -7.72
N LYS A 292 13.08 -28.69 -7.72
CA LYS A 292 12.48 -27.58 -6.98
C LYS A 292 12.70 -27.74 -5.48
N GLN A 293 12.55 -28.95 -4.94
CA GLN A 293 12.82 -29.20 -3.52
C GLN A 293 14.29 -28.98 -3.16
N ALA A 294 15.22 -29.39 -4.02
CA ALA A 294 16.64 -29.12 -3.83
C ALA A 294 16.95 -27.60 -3.90
N TRP A 295 16.37 -26.88 -4.86
CA TRP A 295 16.51 -25.43 -4.95
C TRP A 295 15.89 -24.70 -3.77
N LYS A 296 14.74 -25.17 -3.26
CA LYS A 296 14.15 -24.62 -2.04
C LYS A 296 15.12 -24.71 -0.87
N ALA A 297 15.76 -25.87 -0.66
CA ALA A 297 16.76 -26.03 0.40
C ALA A 297 17.96 -25.07 0.23
N LEU A 298 18.41 -24.83 -1.01
CA LEU A 298 19.46 -23.84 -1.28
C LEU A 298 19.01 -22.40 -1.00
N PHE A 299 17.79 -22.03 -1.35
CA PHE A 299 17.24 -20.71 -1.04
C PHE A 299 17.01 -20.52 0.47
N ASP A 300 16.56 -21.58 1.16
CA ASP A 300 16.47 -21.57 2.62
C ASP A 300 17.87 -21.38 3.25
N TYR A 301 18.92 -21.98 2.69
CA TYR A 301 20.29 -21.81 3.17
C TYR A 301 20.88 -20.42 2.87
N TYR A 302 20.74 -19.92 1.64
CA TYR A 302 21.41 -18.70 1.18
C TYR A 302 20.60 -17.39 1.34
N VAL A 303 19.27 -17.47 1.47
CA VAL A 303 18.38 -16.29 1.37
C VAL A 303 17.43 -16.18 2.56
N PHE A 304 16.67 -17.23 2.88
CA PHE A 304 15.60 -17.14 3.89
C PHE A 304 16.05 -17.52 5.31
N GLY A 305 17.12 -18.27 5.45
CA GLY A 305 17.74 -18.62 6.73
C GLY A 305 18.62 -17.51 7.30
N PRO A 306 19.34 -17.77 8.40
CA PRO A 306 20.26 -16.79 9.00
C PRO A 306 21.33 -16.34 8.00
N ALA A 307 21.42 -15.02 7.77
CA ALA A 307 22.28 -14.46 6.73
C ALA A 307 23.78 -14.79 6.87
N GLU A 308 24.26 -15.03 8.10
CA GLU A 308 25.67 -15.33 8.39
C GLU A 308 26.03 -16.81 8.15
N LEU A 309 25.04 -17.71 8.17
CA LEU A 309 25.26 -19.16 8.12
C LEU A 309 26.05 -19.62 6.86
N PRO A 310 25.79 -19.10 5.64
CA PRO A 310 26.58 -19.44 4.46
C PRO A 310 28.06 -19.06 4.54
N ALA A 311 28.41 -18.04 5.33
CA ALA A 311 29.75 -17.46 5.39
C ALA A 311 30.55 -17.91 6.63
N GLU A 312 29.89 -18.45 7.65
CA GLU A 312 30.46 -18.75 8.98
C GLU A 312 31.72 -19.64 8.94
N HIS A 313 31.76 -20.61 8.02
CA HIS A 313 32.86 -21.55 7.87
C HIS A 313 34.00 -21.04 6.97
N LEU A 314 33.86 -19.84 6.40
CA LEU A 314 34.81 -19.25 5.46
C LEU A 314 35.61 -18.11 6.12
N PRO A 315 36.93 -18.00 5.84
CA PRO A 315 37.67 -16.80 6.21
C PRO A 315 37.10 -15.58 5.48
N GLU A 316 37.14 -14.40 6.10
CA GLU A 316 36.53 -13.16 5.59
C GLU A 316 36.87 -12.88 4.11
N ILE A 317 38.14 -13.07 3.73
CA ILE A 317 38.62 -12.88 2.35
C ILE A 317 37.95 -13.79 1.31
N ALA A 318 37.37 -14.92 1.74
CA ALA A 318 36.71 -15.90 0.88
C ALA A 318 35.17 -15.77 0.87
N GLN A 319 34.57 -14.95 1.74
CA GLN A 319 33.11 -14.86 1.85
C GLN A 319 32.46 -14.22 0.61
N GLY A 320 33.14 -13.27 -0.04
CA GLY A 320 32.64 -12.61 -1.25
C GLY A 320 31.26 -11.97 -1.05
N ASN A 321 30.27 -12.47 -1.81
CA ASN A 321 28.87 -12.01 -1.74
C ASN A 321 28.07 -12.62 -0.58
N LEU A 322 28.65 -13.59 0.16
CA LEU A 322 28.02 -14.19 1.34
C LEU A 322 28.24 -13.36 2.62
N GLY A 323 29.25 -12.49 2.64
CA GLY A 323 29.41 -11.52 3.73
C GLY A 323 28.48 -10.30 3.57
N PRO A 324 28.47 -9.35 4.53
CA PRO A 324 27.57 -8.20 4.52
C PRO A 324 27.51 -7.45 3.18
N MET A 325 26.31 -7.09 2.74
CA MET A 325 26.09 -6.39 1.47
C MET A 325 26.44 -4.91 1.58
N ASP A 326 27.09 -4.38 0.55
CA ASP A 326 27.37 -2.96 0.38
C ASP A 326 27.04 -2.53 -1.06
N GLU A 327 27.12 -1.22 -1.33
CA GLU A 327 26.82 -0.68 -2.67
C GLU A 327 27.72 -1.26 -3.78
N MET A 328 28.99 -1.54 -3.47
CA MET A 328 29.95 -2.02 -4.46
C MET A 328 29.68 -3.47 -4.83
N LYS A 329 29.40 -4.32 -3.83
CA LYS A 329 28.96 -5.70 -4.02
C LYS A 329 27.64 -5.74 -4.77
N ALA A 330 26.66 -4.91 -4.40
CA ALA A 330 25.38 -4.82 -5.10
C ALA A 330 25.57 -4.47 -6.60
N ARG A 331 26.42 -3.47 -6.92
CA ARG A 331 26.75 -3.11 -8.31
C ARG A 331 27.41 -4.27 -9.08
N ARG A 332 28.37 -4.98 -8.46
CA ARG A 332 29.05 -6.13 -9.07
C ARG A 332 28.09 -7.29 -9.33
N LEU A 333 27.24 -7.61 -8.35
CA LEU A 333 26.19 -8.64 -8.49
C LEU A 333 25.22 -8.29 -9.61
N ARG A 334 24.75 -7.05 -9.68
CA ARG A 334 23.85 -6.57 -10.74
C ARG A 334 24.49 -6.71 -12.12
N ALA A 335 25.76 -6.31 -12.28
CA ALA A 335 26.48 -6.47 -13.54
C ALA A 335 26.61 -7.95 -13.96
N MET A 336 26.90 -8.83 -13.00
CA MET A 336 26.97 -10.27 -13.24
C MET A 336 25.61 -10.85 -13.66
N LEU A 337 24.52 -10.44 -13.01
CA LEU A 337 23.16 -10.86 -13.36
C LEU A 337 22.79 -10.36 -14.76
N LEU A 338 23.00 -9.09 -15.07
CA LEU A 338 22.76 -8.52 -16.40
C LEU A 338 23.53 -9.29 -17.49
N GLN A 339 24.80 -9.62 -17.28
CA GLN A 339 25.58 -10.40 -18.23
C GLN A 339 25.03 -11.82 -18.43
N LYS A 340 24.44 -12.43 -17.40
CA LYS A 340 23.83 -13.76 -17.51
C LYS A 340 22.47 -13.73 -18.22
N LEU A 341 21.69 -12.67 -18.00
CA LEU A 341 20.36 -12.49 -18.56
C LEU A 341 20.37 -12.05 -20.03
N ASN A 342 21.43 -11.37 -20.47
CA ASN A 342 21.60 -10.95 -21.87
C ASN A 342 22.11 -12.08 -22.81
N ARG A 343 22.15 -13.34 -22.36
CA ARG A 343 22.71 -14.47 -23.12
C ARG A 343 21.70 -15.19 -23.99
#